data_AF-K2A3W3-F1
#
_entry.id   AF-K2A3W3-F1
#
_cell.length_a   1.000
_cell.length_b   1.000
_cell.length_c   1.000
_cell.angle_alpha   90.00
_cell.angle_beta   90.00
_cell.angle_gamma   90.00
#
_symmetry.space_group_name_H-M   'P 1'
#
loop_
_entity.id
_entity.type
_entity.pdbx_description
1 polymer ?
#
loop_
_entity_poly.entity_id
_entity_poly.type
_entity_poly.pdbx_seq_one_letter_code
_entity_poly.pdbx_strand_id
1 'polypeptide(L)'
;MTFKIICKIKNLRHDKDLTQEDLAEKLGISRQSLINLEQGKWLPSLDLALNIANFFDQTVEEVFTDLENLEKLINEARRPSLHSGQPGEPVRSLLEQAGMEDNMPRGLMPWRPFGLSRFFDEDVDDELMTDIPLIRSSMNVPAVNVFEKGNNVIIEMQLPGIKEEDVKIEVADDHVAIMGERKQEKEDKEKNYYRKEVSYGSFTRVIPLPVKVNSDNAEAIFDNGMLSVSLPKAEQVKRKEVKIKVKKH
;
A
#
# COMPACT_ATOMS: atom_id res chain seq x y z
N MET A 1 -18.89 -8.57 -10.44
CA MET A 1 -18.44 -7.94 -11.69
C MET A 1 -17.38 -8.84 -12.28
N THR A 2 -17.56 -9.31 -13.50
CA THR A 2 -16.57 -10.18 -14.15
C THR A 2 -15.63 -9.28 -14.93
N PHE A 3 -14.41 -9.06 -14.42
CA PHE A 3 -13.37 -8.31 -15.14
C PHE A 3 -13.08 -9.03 -16.46
N LYS A 4 -13.42 -8.40 -17.58
CA LYS A 4 -13.26 -8.99 -18.91
C LYS A 4 -11.94 -8.49 -19.51
N ILE A 5 -10.86 -9.16 -19.15
CA ILE A 5 -9.52 -8.83 -19.64
C ILE A 5 -9.38 -9.35 -21.06
N ILE A 6 -8.96 -8.49 -21.98
CA ILE A 6 -8.53 -8.94 -23.30
C ILE A 6 -7.09 -9.40 -23.17
N CYS A 7 -6.90 -10.71 -23.25
CA CYS A 7 -5.59 -11.32 -23.28
C CYS A 7 -5.10 -11.47 -24.72
N LYS A 8 -4.00 -10.79 -25.09
CA LYS A 8 -3.44 -10.89 -26.45
C LYS A 8 -2.54 -12.11 -26.65
N ILE A 9 -2.36 -12.94 -25.63
CA ILE A 9 -1.51 -14.15 -25.65
C ILE A 9 -1.82 -15.03 -26.86
N LYS A 10 -3.10 -15.19 -27.22
CA LYS A 10 -3.49 -16.00 -28.38
C LYS A 10 -2.88 -15.47 -29.68
N ASN A 11 -2.89 -14.15 -29.89
CA ASN A 11 -2.33 -13.52 -31.09
C ASN A 11 -0.81 -13.61 -31.08
N LEU A 12 -0.18 -13.29 -29.95
CA LEU A 12 1.28 -13.34 -29.78
C LEU A 12 1.84 -14.76 -29.97
N ARG A 13 1.08 -15.78 -29.54
CA ARG A 13 1.42 -17.18 -29.75
C ARG A 13 1.37 -17.57 -31.23
N HIS A 14 0.35 -17.08 -31.96
CA HIS A 14 0.25 -17.31 -33.41
C HIS A 14 1.36 -16.59 -34.19
N ASP A 15 1.75 -15.38 -33.78
CA ASP A 15 2.83 -14.63 -34.42
C ASP A 15 4.20 -15.32 -34.28
N LYS A 16 4.42 -16.07 -33.19
CA LYS A 16 5.64 -16.88 -32.97
C LYS A 16 5.48 -18.36 -33.41
N ASP A 17 4.40 -18.72 -34.10
CA ASP A 17 4.06 -20.09 -34.55
C ASP A 17 4.15 -21.18 -33.46
N LEU A 18 3.70 -20.84 -32.25
CA LEU A 18 3.75 -21.73 -31.09
C LEU A 18 2.42 -22.46 -30.87
N THR A 19 2.46 -23.72 -30.44
CA THR A 19 1.25 -24.40 -29.96
C THR A 19 0.95 -24.01 -28.50
N GLN A 20 -0.28 -24.28 -28.05
CA GLN A 20 -0.64 -24.06 -26.64
C GLN A 20 0.19 -24.94 -25.69
N GLU A 21 0.61 -26.12 -26.15
CA GLU A 21 1.45 -27.02 -25.35
C GLU A 21 2.87 -26.43 -25.20
N ASP A 22 3.47 -25.99 -26.30
CA ASP A 22 4.84 -25.44 -26.31
C ASP A 22 4.97 -24.19 -25.45
N LEU A 23 3.95 -23.32 -25.47
CA LEU A 23 3.93 -22.11 -24.65
C LEU A 23 3.71 -22.45 -23.17
N ALA A 24 2.86 -23.42 -22.87
CA ALA A 24 2.60 -23.84 -21.50
C ALA A 24 3.85 -24.48 -20.86
N GLU A 25 4.57 -25.31 -21.60
CA GLU A 25 5.83 -25.91 -21.17
C GLU A 25 6.90 -24.86 -20.88
N LYS A 26 7.08 -23.88 -21.77
CA LYS A 26 8.06 -22.79 -21.59
C LYS A 26 7.73 -21.87 -20.41
N LEU A 27 6.46 -21.72 -20.08
CA LEU A 27 5.99 -20.92 -18.96
C LEU A 27 5.90 -21.74 -17.65
N GLY A 28 6.15 -23.05 -17.69
CA GLY A 28 6.03 -23.93 -16.52
C GLY A 28 4.60 -24.06 -15.99
N ILE A 29 3.58 -23.87 -16.84
CA ILE A 29 2.17 -23.95 -16.45
C ILE A 29 1.45 -25.08 -17.18
N SER A 30 0.29 -25.50 -16.68
CA SER A 30 -0.53 -26.48 -17.39
C SER A 30 -1.15 -25.87 -18.66
N ARG A 31 -1.31 -26.69 -19.70
CA ARG A 31 -2.04 -26.30 -20.93
C ARG A 31 -3.45 -25.75 -20.62
N GLN A 32 -4.13 -26.34 -19.63
CA GLN A 32 -5.45 -25.89 -19.20
C GLN A 32 -5.42 -24.48 -18.57
N SER A 33 -4.34 -24.17 -17.84
CA SER A 33 -4.10 -22.83 -17.29
C SER A 33 -3.91 -21.81 -18.42
N LEU A 34 -3.13 -22.15 -19.45
CA LEU A 34 -2.94 -21.29 -20.62
C LEU A 34 -4.25 -21.04 -21.38
N ILE A 35 -5.09 -22.06 -21.53
CA ILE A 35 -6.42 -21.91 -22.16
C ILE A 35 -7.29 -20.93 -21.36
N ASN A 36 -7.30 -21.04 -20.04
CA ASN A 36 -8.07 -20.14 -19.19
C ASN A 36 -7.55 -18.69 -19.25
N LEU A 37 -6.22 -18.52 -19.36
CA LEU A 37 -5.57 -17.23 -19.59
C LEU A 37 -5.96 -16.62 -20.94
N GLU A 38 -5.83 -17.37 -22.03
CA GLU A 38 -6.22 -16.90 -23.38
C GLU A 38 -7.71 -16.54 -23.46
N GLN A 39 -8.57 -17.21 -22.68
CA GLN A 39 -10.00 -16.93 -22.60
C GLN A 39 -10.35 -15.75 -21.68
N GLY A 40 -9.37 -15.16 -20.98
CA GLY A 40 -9.59 -14.06 -20.03
C GLY A 40 -10.44 -14.46 -18.82
N LYS A 41 -10.52 -15.77 -18.51
CA LYS A 41 -11.31 -16.29 -17.38
C LYS A 41 -10.59 -16.16 -16.05
N TRP A 42 -9.28 -15.94 -16.09
CA TRP A 42 -8.41 -15.95 -14.92
C TRP A 42 -7.33 -14.89 -15.06
N LEU A 43 -7.06 -14.21 -13.95
CA LEU A 43 -5.99 -13.22 -13.79
C LEU A 43 -4.73 -13.94 -13.30
N PRO A 44 -3.60 -13.87 -14.05
CA PRO A 44 -2.35 -14.46 -13.58
C PRO A 44 -1.78 -13.72 -12.36
N SER A 45 -0.94 -14.40 -11.59
CA SER A 45 -0.05 -13.72 -10.63
C SER A 45 0.89 -12.76 -11.36
N LEU A 46 1.42 -11.76 -10.66
CA LEU A 46 2.35 -10.79 -11.23
C LEU A 46 3.58 -11.47 -11.85
N ASP A 47 4.15 -12.47 -11.18
CA ASP A 47 5.32 -13.21 -11.69
C ASP A 47 5.02 -13.92 -13.00
N LEU A 48 3.84 -14.55 -13.10
CA LEU A 48 3.42 -15.21 -14.33
C LEU A 48 3.14 -14.19 -15.43
N ALA A 49 2.53 -13.05 -15.10
CA ALA A 49 2.29 -11.97 -16.05
C ALA A 49 3.61 -11.39 -16.59
N LEU A 50 4.59 -11.16 -15.72
CA LEU A 50 5.94 -10.70 -16.08
C LEU A 50 6.69 -11.74 -16.91
N ASN A 51 6.60 -13.03 -16.55
CA ASN A 51 7.21 -14.11 -17.32
C ASN A 51 6.63 -14.20 -18.73
N ILE A 52 5.31 -14.05 -18.87
CA ILE A 52 4.64 -14.01 -20.17
C ILE A 52 5.06 -12.77 -20.97
N ALA A 53 5.11 -11.59 -20.32
CA ALA A 53 5.51 -10.34 -20.95
C ALA A 53 6.96 -10.43 -21.48
N ASN A 54 7.89 -10.92 -20.64
CA ASN A 54 9.28 -11.18 -21.02
C ASN A 54 9.40 -12.20 -22.15
N PHE A 55 8.59 -13.27 -22.13
CA PHE A 55 8.62 -14.28 -23.19
C PHE A 55 8.24 -13.72 -24.58
N PHE A 56 7.35 -12.74 -24.60
CA PHE A 56 6.90 -12.08 -25.83
C PHE A 56 7.66 -10.79 -26.15
N ASP A 57 8.64 -10.39 -25.34
CA ASP A 57 9.36 -9.10 -25.45
C ASP A 57 8.40 -7.90 -25.46
N GLN A 58 7.33 -7.98 -24.67
CA GLN A 58 6.28 -6.96 -24.55
C GLN A 58 6.12 -6.51 -23.10
N THR A 59 5.47 -5.37 -22.87
CA THR A 59 5.11 -4.97 -21.50
C THR A 59 3.86 -5.68 -21.01
N VAL A 60 3.67 -5.74 -19.69
CA VAL A 60 2.49 -6.39 -19.09
C VAL A 60 1.20 -5.71 -19.57
N GLU A 61 1.20 -4.39 -19.74
CA GLU A 61 0.02 -3.65 -20.24
C GLU A 61 -0.31 -3.99 -21.71
N GLU A 62 0.71 -4.30 -22.52
CA GLU A 62 0.53 -4.68 -23.92
C GLU A 62 -0.10 -6.06 -24.06
N VAL A 63 0.31 -7.01 -23.21
CA VAL A 63 -0.18 -8.41 -23.18
C VAL A 63 -1.57 -8.52 -22.55
N PHE A 64 -1.81 -7.80 -21.46
CA PHE A 64 -3.05 -7.85 -20.68
C PHE A 64 -3.74 -6.48 -20.75
N THR A 65 -4.61 -6.31 -21.75
CA THR A 65 -5.29 -5.03 -21.96
C THR A 65 -6.65 -5.03 -21.26
N ASP A 66 -6.86 -4.07 -20.37
CA ASP A 66 -8.16 -3.82 -19.73
C ASP A 66 -9.05 -2.97 -20.65
N LEU A 67 -10.22 -3.50 -21.03
CA LEU A 67 -11.20 -2.78 -21.87
C LEU A 67 -11.74 -1.54 -21.18
N GLU A 68 -11.89 -1.56 -19.84
CA GLU A 68 -12.49 -0.44 -19.11
C GLU A 68 -11.58 0.81 -19.16
N ASN A 69 -10.27 0.61 -19.29
CA ASN A 69 -9.31 1.71 -19.37
C ASN A 69 -9.26 2.34 -20.77
N LEU A 70 -9.47 1.55 -21.83
CA LEU A 70 -9.43 2.03 -23.21
C LEU A 70 -10.65 2.90 -23.57
N GLU A 71 -11.85 2.50 -23.13
CA GLU A 71 -13.06 3.31 -23.33
C GLU A 71 -13.02 4.63 -22.53
N LYS A 72 -12.43 4.61 -21.33
CA LYS A 72 -12.18 5.82 -20.54
C LYS A 72 -11.23 6.79 -21.25
N LEU A 73 -10.09 6.28 -21.71
CA LEU A 73 -9.07 7.05 -22.41
C LEU A 73 -9.56 7.62 -23.75
N ILE A 74 -10.34 6.85 -24.52
CA ILE A 74 -10.93 7.31 -25.79
C ILE A 74 -11.98 8.41 -25.55
N ASN A 75 -12.77 8.30 -24.48
CA ASN A 75 -13.77 9.30 -24.12
C ASN A 75 -13.15 10.58 -23.51
N GLU A 76 -12.02 10.46 -22.81
CA GLU A 76 -11.24 11.59 -22.30
C GLU A 76 -10.50 12.33 -23.43
N ALA A 77 -9.93 11.60 -24.40
CA ALA A 77 -9.23 12.17 -25.55
C ALA A 77 -10.18 12.83 -26.57
N ARG A 78 -11.49 12.55 -26.54
CA ARG A 78 -12.50 13.16 -27.42
C ARG A 78 -13.00 14.53 -26.94
N ARG A 79 -12.56 15.02 -25.78
CA ARG A 79 -12.88 16.39 -25.34
C ARG A 79 -11.97 17.37 -26.08
N PRO A 80 -12.49 18.27 -26.94
CA PRO A 80 -11.66 19.28 -27.57
C PRO A 80 -11.08 20.20 -26.50
N SER A 81 -9.76 20.27 -26.45
CA SER A 81 -8.99 21.14 -25.56
C SER A 81 -9.28 22.61 -25.88
N LEU A 82 -9.92 23.31 -24.95
CA LEU A 82 -9.93 24.76 -24.93
C LEU A 82 -8.61 25.22 -24.29
N HIS A 83 -7.91 26.08 -25.03
CA HIS A 83 -6.72 26.87 -24.71
C HIS A 83 -5.39 26.39 -25.30
N SER A 84 -4.99 27.18 -26.29
CA SER A 84 -3.68 27.37 -26.87
C SER A 84 -2.59 27.65 -25.82
N GLY A 85 -1.51 26.88 -25.87
CA GLY A 85 -0.22 27.18 -25.24
C GLY A 85 0.87 26.34 -25.90
N GLN A 86 1.96 26.97 -26.33
CA GLN A 86 2.99 26.35 -27.17
C GLN A 86 3.81 25.27 -26.42
N PRO A 87 4.38 24.27 -27.14
CA PRO A 87 5.21 23.25 -26.53
C PRO A 87 6.59 23.82 -26.18
N GLY A 88 6.94 23.84 -24.88
CA GLY A 88 8.30 24.17 -24.44
C GLY A 88 8.45 24.87 -23.10
N GLU A 89 7.38 25.20 -22.37
CA GLU A 89 7.55 25.79 -21.04
C GLU A 89 7.94 24.74 -19.99
N PRO A 90 9.01 24.98 -19.21
CA PRO A 90 9.38 24.08 -18.12
C PRO A 90 8.27 24.12 -17.06
N VAL A 91 7.91 22.94 -16.56
CA VAL A 91 6.85 22.65 -15.56
C VAL A 91 6.88 23.56 -14.31
N ARG A 92 7.96 24.33 -14.10
CA ARG A 92 8.07 25.36 -13.07
C ARG A 92 7.11 26.55 -13.25
N SER A 93 6.79 27.00 -14.47
CA SER A 93 5.92 28.19 -14.66
C SER A 93 4.45 27.94 -14.29
N LEU A 94 3.97 26.70 -14.48
CA LEU A 94 2.60 26.28 -14.13
C LEU A 94 2.37 26.17 -12.62
N LEU A 95 3.40 25.86 -11.84
CA LEU A 95 3.32 25.77 -10.38
C LEU A 95 3.24 27.15 -9.72
N GLU A 96 3.85 28.16 -10.32
CA GLU A 96 3.88 29.54 -9.82
C GLU A 96 2.58 30.29 -10.13
N GLN A 97 1.97 30.05 -11.30
CA GLN A 97 0.71 30.70 -11.70
C GLN A 97 -0.54 30.13 -11.01
N ALA A 98 -0.47 28.91 -10.46
CA ALA A 98 -1.61 28.27 -9.80
C ALA A 98 -1.86 28.74 -8.36
N GLY A 99 -1.00 29.60 -7.79
CA GLY A 99 -1.11 30.00 -6.38
C GLY A 99 -1.03 28.82 -5.41
N MET A 100 -0.38 27.72 -5.83
CA MET A 100 -0.30 26.45 -5.10
C MET A 100 1.06 26.28 -4.42
N GLU A 101 1.64 27.33 -3.83
CA GLU A 101 2.78 27.13 -2.91
C GLU A 101 2.32 26.78 -1.48
N ASP A 102 1.06 27.06 -1.12
CA ASP A 102 0.60 26.92 0.27
C ASP A 102 -0.13 25.60 0.59
N ASN A 103 -0.17 24.63 -0.35
CA ASN A 103 -0.87 23.35 -0.15
C ASN A 103 -0.01 22.11 -0.36
N MET A 104 1.32 22.21 -0.20
CA MET A 104 2.05 21.03 0.29
C MET A 104 1.61 20.80 1.73
N PRO A 105 1.27 19.56 2.15
CA PRO A 105 1.11 19.28 3.57
C PRO A 105 2.41 19.67 4.26
N ARG A 106 2.42 20.79 5.01
CA ARG A 106 3.52 21.20 5.90
C ARG A 106 3.60 20.29 7.12
N GLY A 107 3.55 18.98 6.90
CA GLY A 107 3.86 17.96 7.89
C GLY A 107 5.34 17.67 7.82
N LEU A 108 6.00 17.64 8.98
CA LEU A 108 7.35 17.09 9.10
C LEU A 108 7.40 15.71 8.44
N MET A 109 8.32 15.50 7.50
CA MET A 109 8.54 14.17 6.93
C MET A 109 8.90 13.21 8.07
N PRO A 110 8.23 12.04 8.20
CA PRO A 110 8.51 11.09 9.26
C PRO A 110 9.96 10.61 9.23
N TRP A 111 10.54 10.44 10.41
CA TRP A 111 11.80 9.73 10.58
C TRP A 111 11.62 8.27 10.13
N ARG A 112 12.40 7.84 9.13
CA ARG A 112 12.36 6.49 8.55
C ARG A 112 13.74 5.85 8.68
N PRO A 113 13.99 4.98 9.67
CA PRO A 113 15.32 4.43 9.86
C PRO A 113 15.75 3.49 8.71
N PHE A 114 14.80 2.94 7.93
CA PHE A 114 15.08 1.97 6.84
C PHE A 114 14.18 2.11 5.60
N GLY A 115 13.69 3.31 5.29
CA GLY A 115 12.61 3.57 4.32
C GLY A 115 12.87 3.31 2.83
N LEU A 116 13.89 2.54 2.45
CA LEU A 116 14.13 2.07 1.08
C LEU A 116 14.93 0.76 0.96
N SER A 117 15.64 0.33 2.02
CA SER A 117 16.50 -0.85 1.97
C SER A 117 15.81 -2.17 2.30
N ARG A 118 14.61 -2.15 2.89
CA ARG A 118 13.83 -3.37 3.22
C ARG A 118 12.85 -3.79 2.12
N PHE A 119 12.90 -3.13 0.97
CA PHE A 119 12.03 -3.40 -0.19
C PHE A 119 12.46 -4.65 -0.98
N PHE A 120 13.59 -5.26 -0.64
CA PHE A 120 14.22 -6.34 -1.41
C PHE A 120 14.43 -7.64 -0.64
N ASP A 121 14.00 -7.72 0.62
CA ASP A 121 13.99 -9.00 1.34
C ASP A 121 12.66 -9.72 1.03
N GLU A 122 12.72 -10.98 0.57
CA GLU A 122 11.54 -11.81 0.26
C GLU A 122 10.70 -12.19 1.50
N ASP A 123 11.23 -11.94 2.71
CA ASP A 123 10.65 -12.33 4.00
C ASP A 123 10.00 -11.15 4.74
N VAL A 124 9.24 -10.29 4.04
CA VAL A 124 8.47 -9.24 4.72
C VAL A 124 7.13 -9.81 5.19
N ASP A 125 6.99 -10.00 6.50
CA ASP A 125 5.72 -10.39 7.12
C ASP A 125 4.58 -9.43 6.72
N ASP A 126 3.41 -9.99 6.40
CA ASP A 126 2.19 -9.29 5.97
C ASP A 126 1.78 -8.16 6.94
N GLU A 127 2.15 -8.28 8.22
CA GLU A 127 1.88 -7.29 9.27
C GLU A 127 2.69 -5.99 9.11
N LEU A 128 3.91 -6.05 8.55
CA LEU A 128 4.80 -4.91 8.35
C LEU A 128 4.54 -4.15 7.04
N MET A 129 3.84 -4.79 6.09
CA MET A 129 3.38 -4.15 4.84
C MET A 129 2.31 -3.08 5.08
N THR A 130 1.60 -3.14 6.22
CA THR A 130 0.53 -2.21 6.60
C THR A 130 1.00 -0.77 6.83
N ASP A 131 2.31 -0.52 6.95
CA ASP A 131 2.88 0.82 7.16
C ASP A 131 3.28 1.54 5.85
N ILE A 132 3.14 0.88 4.69
CA ILE A 132 3.39 1.48 3.37
C ILE A 132 2.21 2.41 3.01
N PRO A 133 2.41 3.71 2.74
CA PRO A 133 1.32 4.67 2.47
C PRO A 133 0.37 4.25 1.34
N LEU A 134 0.88 3.59 0.29
CA LEU A 134 0.06 3.08 -0.81
C LEU A 134 -0.85 1.92 -0.36
N ILE A 135 -0.33 1.04 0.50
CA ILE A 135 -1.05 -0.11 1.06
C ILE A 135 -2.05 0.37 2.13
N ARG A 136 -1.68 1.37 2.95
CA ARG A 136 -2.56 2.05 3.94
C ARG A 136 -3.82 2.67 3.34
N SER A 137 -3.79 3.10 2.09
CA SER A 137 -4.99 3.61 1.42
C SER A 137 -5.89 2.50 0.87
N SER A 138 -5.36 1.30 0.68
CA SER A 138 -6.09 0.12 0.19
C SER A 138 -6.66 -0.76 1.32
N MET A 139 -5.95 -0.83 2.45
CA MET A 139 -6.37 -1.52 3.66
C MET A 139 -6.97 -0.49 4.61
N ASN A 140 -8.15 -0.74 5.17
CA ASN A 140 -8.87 0.18 6.07
C ASN A 140 -8.16 0.37 7.43
N VAL A 141 -6.90 0.81 7.41
CA VAL A 141 -6.01 0.88 8.56
C VAL A 141 -6.17 2.25 9.21
N PRO A 142 -6.61 2.32 10.48
CA PRO A 142 -6.89 3.61 11.11
C PRO A 142 -5.66 4.49 11.26
N ALA A 143 -5.84 5.81 11.19
CA ALA A 143 -4.77 6.79 11.32
C ALA A 143 -4.16 6.79 12.75
N VAL A 144 -2.86 7.08 12.84
CA VAL A 144 -2.12 7.08 14.11
C VAL A 144 -1.19 8.29 14.16
N ASN A 145 -1.10 8.89 15.34
CA ASN A 145 -0.06 9.83 15.74
C ASN A 145 0.94 9.12 16.66
N VAL A 146 2.24 9.38 16.47
CA VAL A 146 3.30 8.92 17.39
C VAL A 146 4.15 10.11 17.76
N PHE A 147 4.30 10.39 19.05
CA PHE A 147 5.08 11.53 19.53
C PHE A 147 5.70 11.25 20.89
N GLU A 148 6.67 12.08 21.27
CA GLU A 148 7.32 12.01 22.57
C GLU A 148 6.70 13.02 23.53
N LYS A 149 6.45 12.59 24.78
CA LYS A 149 6.00 13.48 25.86
C LYS A 149 6.74 13.11 27.15
N GLY A 150 7.69 13.95 27.56
CA GLY A 150 8.52 13.68 28.73
C GLY A 150 9.39 12.44 28.52
N ASN A 151 9.29 11.46 29.42
CA ASN A 151 10.02 10.19 29.31
C ASN A 151 9.24 9.09 28.57
N ASN A 152 8.10 9.41 27.94
CA ASN A 152 7.23 8.43 27.31
C ASN A 152 7.12 8.67 25.80
N VAL A 153 6.98 7.58 25.06
CA VAL A 153 6.46 7.58 23.69
C VAL A 153 4.94 7.41 23.77
N ILE A 154 4.20 8.32 23.14
CA ILE A 154 2.74 8.29 23.10
C ILE A 154 2.29 7.93 21.70
N ILE A 155 1.35 6.99 21.62
CA ILE A 155 0.68 6.59 20.38
C ILE A 155 -0.81 6.92 20.52
N GLU A 156 -1.38 7.65 19.55
CA GLU A 156 -2.82 7.92 19.50
C GLU A 156 -3.42 7.35 18.21
N MET A 157 -4.53 6.62 18.32
CA MET A 157 -5.20 5.96 17.20
C MET A 157 -6.71 6.20 17.24
N GLN A 158 -7.28 6.64 16.11
CA GLN A 158 -8.72 6.84 16.00
C GLN A 158 -9.44 5.53 15.66
N LEU A 159 -10.28 5.05 16.56
CA LEU A 159 -11.03 3.79 16.46
C LEU A 159 -12.54 4.02 16.68
N PRO A 160 -13.22 4.84 15.84
CA PRO A 160 -14.62 5.17 16.04
C PRO A 160 -15.54 3.96 15.80
N GLY A 161 -16.46 3.74 16.74
CA GLY A 161 -17.44 2.65 16.68
C GLY A 161 -16.87 1.26 16.97
N ILE A 162 -15.67 1.19 17.54
CA ILE A 162 -15.09 -0.03 18.09
C ILE A 162 -15.16 0.08 19.62
N LYS A 163 -15.44 -1.05 20.28
CA LYS A 163 -15.43 -1.12 21.74
C LYS A 163 -14.03 -1.46 22.24
N GLU A 164 -13.70 -1.03 23.46
CA GLU A 164 -12.42 -1.36 24.09
C GLU A 164 -12.13 -2.87 24.14
N GLU A 165 -13.15 -3.69 24.37
CA GLU A 165 -13.08 -5.15 24.42
C GLU A 165 -12.69 -5.80 23.07
N ASP A 166 -12.92 -5.10 21.96
CA ASP A 166 -12.63 -5.55 20.60
C ASP A 166 -11.25 -5.03 20.10
N VAL A 167 -10.46 -4.37 20.97
CA VAL A 167 -9.11 -3.88 20.66
C VAL A 167 -8.06 -4.72 21.40
N LYS A 168 -7.11 -5.27 20.64
CA LYS A 168 -5.97 -6.00 21.18
C LYS A 168 -4.68 -5.22 20.92
N ILE A 169 -3.88 -5.03 21.96
CA ILE A 169 -2.61 -4.29 21.90
C ILE A 169 -1.50 -5.23 22.37
N GLU A 170 -0.45 -5.33 21.56
CA GLU A 170 0.77 -6.06 21.90
C GLU A 170 1.95 -5.09 21.85
N VAL A 171 2.75 -5.08 22.91
CA VAL A 171 3.88 -4.16 23.05
C VAL A 171 5.17 -4.98 23.14
N ALA A 172 6.07 -4.72 22.19
CA ALA A 172 7.44 -5.21 22.21
C ALA A 172 8.42 -4.06 22.52
N ASP A 173 9.70 -4.39 22.71
CA ASP A 173 10.75 -3.41 22.97
C ASP A 173 10.82 -2.29 21.91
N ASP A 174 10.58 -2.64 20.65
CA ASP A 174 10.87 -1.81 19.47
C ASP A 174 9.67 -1.57 18.55
N HIS A 175 8.49 -2.12 18.86
CA HIS A 175 7.26 -1.88 18.12
C HIS A 175 6.01 -2.12 18.98
N VAL A 176 4.87 -1.58 18.52
CA VAL A 176 3.54 -1.85 19.07
C VAL A 176 2.63 -2.34 17.97
N ALA A 177 1.96 -3.48 18.18
CA ALA A 177 0.92 -3.98 17.31
C ALA A 177 -0.47 -3.67 17.90
N ILE A 178 -1.34 -3.06 17.11
CA ILE A 178 -2.72 -2.75 17.47
C ILE A 178 -3.64 -3.43 16.48
N MET A 179 -4.50 -4.29 16.99
CA MET A 179 -5.46 -5.08 16.21
C MET A 179 -6.87 -4.81 16.70
N GLY A 180 -7.84 -4.94 15.81
CA GLY A 180 -9.24 -4.92 16.18
C GLY A 180 -10.16 -5.17 15.00
N GLU A 181 -11.46 -5.16 15.26
CA GLU A 181 -12.48 -5.39 14.24
C GLU A 181 -13.59 -4.34 14.33
N ARG A 182 -13.86 -3.68 13.21
CA ARG A 182 -15.04 -2.82 13.06
C ARG A 182 -16.20 -3.63 12.49
N LYS A 183 -17.12 -4.03 13.35
CA LYS A 183 -18.30 -4.83 12.97
C LYS A 183 -19.32 -3.98 12.21
N GLN A 184 -19.86 -4.55 11.13
CA GLN A 184 -21.01 -3.97 10.43
C GLN A 184 -22.29 -4.38 11.16
N GLU A 185 -23.08 -3.42 11.63
CA GLU A 185 -24.45 -3.72 12.06
C GLU A 185 -25.24 -4.26 10.86
N LYS A 186 -26.05 -5.31 11.10
CA LYS A 186 -26.76 -6.10 10.07
C LYS A 186 -27.12 -5.25 8.86
N GLU A 187 -26.67 -5.69 7.69
CA GLU A 187 -26.99 -5.03 6.43
C GLU A 187 -28.51 -4.97 6.27
N ASP A 188 -29.04 -3.77 6.44
CA ASP A 188 -30.45 -3.50 6.28
C ASP A 188 -30.76 -3.53 4.78
N LYS A 189 -31.37 -4.64 4.36
CA LYS A 189 -31.71 -4.91 2.96
C LYS A 189 -32.80 -3.97 2.42
N GLU A 190 -33.45 -3.18 3.29
CA GLU A 190 -34.42 -2.17 2.89
C GLU A 190 -33.79 -0.80 2.60
N LYS A 191 -32.49 -0.62 2.90
CA LYS A 191 -31.77 0.65 2.63
C LYS A 191 -31.28 0.72 1.18
N ASN A 192 -31.79 1.70 0.43
CA ASN A 192 -31.24 2.10 -0.86
C ASN A 192 -30.15 3.16 -0.67
N TYR A 193 -28.89 2.74 -0.68
CA TYR A 193 -27.75 3.64 -0.51
C TYR A 193 -27.50 4.47 -1.78
N TYR A 194 -27.39 5.80 -1.63
CA TYR A 194 -26.84 6.65 -2.69
C TYR A 194 -25.31 6.58 -2.76
N ARG A 195 -24.64 6.31 -1.63
CA ARG A 195 -23.17 6.17 -1.50
C ARG A 195 -22.83 5.43 -0.20
N LYS A 196 -21.83 4.55 -0.21
CA LYS A 196 -21.34 3.77 0.96
C LYS A 196 -19.82 3.90 1.05
N GLU A 197 -19.34 4.77 1.94
CA GLU A 197 -17.90 5.03 2.14
C GLU A 197 -17.34 4.48 3.44
N VAL A 198 -18.22 4.21 4.41
CA VAL A 198 -17.83 3.63 5.69
C VAL A 198 -17.50 2.16 5.47
N SER A 199 -16.23 1.85 5.69
CA SER A 199 -15.64 0.53 5.60
C SER A 199 -15.67 -0.19 6.96
N TYR A 200 -15.90 -1.50 6.90
CA TYR A 200 -15.96 -2.42 8.03
C TYR A 200 -14.94 -3.53 7.83
N GLY A 201 -14.55 -4.23 8.90
CA GLY A 201 -13.60 -5.34 8.86
C GLY A 201 -12.52 -5.26 9.94
N SER A 202 -11.65 -6.26 9.93
CA SER A 202 -10.48 -6.33 10.81
C SER A 202 -9.38 -5.39 10.34
N PHE A 203 -8.62 -4.84 11.29
CA PHE A 203 -7.38 -4.13 11.03
C PHE A 203 -6.30 -4.65 11.95
N THR A 204 -5.07 -4.64 11.42
CA THR A 204 -3.83 -4.84 12.17
C THR A 204 -2.91 -3.71 11.79
N ARG A 205 -2.27 -3.10 12.78
CA ARG A 205 -1.27 -2.06 12.55
C ARG A 205 -0.07 -2.27 13.45
N VAL A 206 1.09 -2.45 12.84
CA VAL A 206 2.37 -2.51 13.55
C VAL A 206 3.05 -1.16 13.45
N ILE A 207 3.45 -0.59 14.58
CA ILE A 207 4.04 0.74 14.70
C ILE A 207 5.45 0.58 15.26
N PRO A 208 6.50 0.76 14.45
CA PRO A 208 7.87 0.74 14.95
C PRO A 208 8.14 1.94 15.85
N LEU A 209 8.84 1.70 16.97
CA LEU A 209 9.17 2.71 17.95
C LEU A 209 10.54 3.35 17.65
N PRO A 210 10.69 4.67 17.85
CA PRO A 210 11.96 5.36 17.59
C PRO A 210 13.05 5.03 18.62
N VAL A 211 12.66 4.48 19.76
CA VAL A 211 13.53 4.10 20.88
C VAL A 211 12.98 2.86 21.56
N LYS A 212 13.84 2.14 22.27
CA LYS A 212 13.38 1.04 23.11
C LYS A 212 12.49 1.52 24.25
N VAL A 213 11.41 0.81 24.51
CA VAL A 213 10.47 1.11 25.61
C VAL A 213 10.47 -0.01 26.66
N ASN A 214 9.96 0.30 27.84
CA ASN A 214 9.68 -0.67 28.89
C ASN A 214 8.23 -1.14 28.72
N SER A 215 8.04 -2.29 28.09
CA SER A 215 6.73 -2.87 27.78
C SER A 215 5.92 -3.21 29.04
N ASP A 216 6.58 -3.62 30.13
CA ASP A 216 5.91 -4.00 31.38
C ASP A 216 5.17 -2.84 32.06
N ASN A 217 5.55 -1.61 31.76
CA ASN A 217 4.95 -0.39 32.32
C ASN A 217 4.17 0.41 31.26
N ALA A 218 3.75 -0.24 30.18
CA ALA A 218 2.88 0.36 29.18
C ALA A 218 1.47 0.58 29.76
N GLU A 219 0.88 1.76 29.49
CA GLU A 219 -0.49 2.08 29.85
C GLU A 219 -1.30 2.40 28.59
N ALA A 220 -2.57 2.01 28.55
CA ALA A 220 -3.47 2.33 27.47
C ALA A 220 -4.79 2.89 28.02
N ILE A 221 -5.29 3.94 27.38
CA ILE A 221 -6.56 4.59 27.68
C ILE A 221 -7.38 4.60 26.40
N PHE A 222 -8.62 4.12 26.49
CA PHE A 222 -9.58 4.20 25.39
C PHE A 222 -10.74 5.09 25.80
N ASP A 223 -10.89 6.24 25.16
CA ASP A 223 -11.96 7.19 25.45
C ASP A 223 -12.57 7.73 24.16
N ASN A 224 -13.90 7.72 24.07
CA ASN A 224 -14.65 8.31 22.94
C ASN A 224 -14.16 7.90 21.54
N GLY A 225 -13.72 6.64 21.37
CA GLY A 225 -13.20 6.13 20.10
C GLY A 225 -11.78 6.60 19.78
N MET A 226 -11.04 7.10 20.76
CA MET A 226 -9.60 7.38 20.67
C MET A 226 -8.85 6.43 21.61
N LEU A 227 -7.90 5.69 21.05
CA LEU A 227 -6.93 4.91 21.83
C LEU A 227 -5.68 5.76 22.04
N SER A 228 -5.22 5.87 23.28
CA SER A 228 -3.94 6.48 23.65
C SER A 228 -3.09 5.46 24.41
N VAL A 229 -1.91 5.14 23.88
CA VAL A 229 -0.95 4.23 24.49
C VAL A 229 0.26 5.03 24.95
N SER A 230 0.60 4.96 26.24
CA SER A 230 1.76 5.60 26.85
C SER A 230 2.81 4.56 27.18
N LEU A 231 4.00 4.70 26.58
CA LEU A 231 5.10 3.76 26.67
C LEU A 231 6.32 4.43 27.30
N PRO A 232 6.69 4.09 28.54
CA PRO A 232 7.90 4.62 29.15
C PRO A 232 9.14 4.19 28.36
N LYS A 233 10.05 5.12 28.10
CA LYS A 233 11.32 4.78 27.46
C LYS A 233 12.14 3.87 28.37
N ALA A 234 12.77 2.86 27.79
CA ALA A 234 13.74 2.05 28.50
C ALA A 234 14.93 2.93 28.93
N GLU A 235 15.48 2.69 30.12
CA GLU A 235 16.70 3.38 30.55
C GLU A 235 17.80 3.15 29.52
N GLN A 236 18.24 4.23 28.86
CA GLN A 236 19.25 4.11 27.82
C GLN A 236 20.55 3.60 28.43
N VAL A 237 21.08 2.49 27.87
CA VAL A 237 22.50 2.17 28.01
C VAL A 237 23.27 3.35 27.43
N LYS A 238 23.93 4.13 28.32
CA LYS A 238 24.70 5.33 27.97
C LYS A 238 25.46 5.12 26.66
N ARG A 239 25.16 5.95 25.66
CA ARG A 239 25.79 5.93 24.34
C ARG A 239 27.31 5.89 24.50
N LYS A 240 27.95 4.80 24.12
CA LYS A 240 29.42 4.73 24.08
C LYS A 240 29.89 5.58 22.90
N GLU A 241 30.53 6.71 23.18
CA GLU A 241 31.27 7.44 22.15
C GLU A 241 32.45 6.57 21.69
N VAL A 242 32.33 5.97 20.50
CA VAL A 242 33.44 5.29 19.86
C VAL A 242 34.22 6.32 19.04
N LYS A 243 35.37 6.76 19.55
CA LYS A 243 36.31 7.59 18.78
C LYS A 243 36.95 6.73 17.69
N ILE A 244 36.50 6.87 16.45
CA ILE A 244 37.09 6.19 15.29
C ILE A 244 38.31 7.01 14.83
N LYS A 245 39.49 6.37 14.79
CA LYS A 245 40.70 6.99 14.23
C LYS A 245 40.68 6.86 12.70
N VAL A 246 40.70 7.99 12.00
CA VAL A 246 40.86 8.03 10.55
C VAL A 246 42.30 7.66 10.19
N LYS A 247 42.50 6.57 9.44
CA LYS A 247 43.79 6.26 8.83
C LYS A 247 43.84 6.93 7.45
N LYS A 248 44.90 7.69 7.20
CA LYS A 248 45.18 8.29 5.89
C LYS A 248 45.89 7.23 5.04
N HIS A 249 45.46 7.07 3.79
CA HIS A 249 46.08 6.16 2.82
C HIS A 249 47.30 6.81 2.15
#